data_AF-A0A1H7MSD8-F1
#
_entry.id   AF-A0A1H7MSD8-F1
#
_cell.length_a   1.000
_cell.length_b   1.000
_cell.length_c   1.000
_cell.angle_alpha   90.00
_cell.angle_beta   90.00
_cell.angle_gamma   90.00
#
_symmetry.space_group_name_H-M   'P 1'
#
loop_
_entity.id
_entity.type
_entity.pdbx_description
1 polymer ?
#
loop_
_entity_poly.entity_id
_entity_poly.type
_entity_poly.pdbx_seq_one_letter_code
_entity_poly.pdbx_strand_id
1 'polypeptide(L)'
;MDKNIANDINRKLNFLLEDHGVTFDDSDMALDSLDTFHEKADALLVAHNCEIPEVEHDIAGLQPKLKMLIQGHGAEFDDSNLDPNSIDTVIQKLDVLQDEHGA
;
A
#
# COMPACT_ATOMS: atom_id res chain seq x y z
N MET A 1 4.96 14.83 -4.68
CA MET A 1 4.30 14.48 -3.41
C MET A 1 4.95 15.26 -2.28
N ASP A 2 4.24 15.59 -1.21
CA ASP A 2 4.86 16.16 0.00
C ASP A 2 5.74 15.10 0.69
N LYS A 3 6.93 15.49 1.19
CA LYS A 3 7.88 14.54 1.79
C LYS A 3 7.38 13.90 3.08
N ASN A 4 6.58 14.61 3.88
CA ASN A 4 6.03 14.03 5.10
C ASN A 4 4.99 12.97 4.77
N ILE A 5 4.15 13.22 3.77
CA ILE A 5 3.18 12.24 3.25
C ILE A 5 3.91 11.00 2.71
N ALA A 6 4.93 11.21 1.88
CA ALA A 6 5.69 10.11 1.30
C ALA A 6 6.39 9.26 2.38
N ASN A 7 7.00 9.91 3.37
CA ASN A 7 7.62 9.22 4.51
C ASN A 7 6.60 8.41 5.32
N ASP A 8 5.39 8.94 5.52
CA ASP A 8 4.36 8.23 6.27
C ASP A 8 3.86 6.99 5.50
N ILE A 9 3.57 7.13 4.20
CA ILE A 9 3.22 5.98 3.34
C ILE A 9 4.32 4.92 3.37
N ASN A 10 5.58 5.33 3.20
CA ASN A 10 6.71 4.42 3.22
C ASN A 10 6.84 3.69 4.57
N ARG A 11 6.66 4.40 5.69
CA ARG A 11 6.68 3.84 7.04
C ARG A 11 5.57 2.81 7.23
N LYS A 12 4.35 3.10 6.77
CA LYS A 12 3.20 2.20 6.87
C LYS A 12 3.42 0.92 6.06
N LEU A 13 3.91 1.04 4.82
CA LEU A 13 4.23 -0.10 3.98
C LEU A 13 5.37 -0.95 4.57
N ASN A 14 6.43 -0.33 5.11
CA ASN A 14 7.51 -1.06 5.78
C ASN A 14 7.02 -1.83 6.99
N PHE A 15 6.17 -1.22 7.83
CA PHE A 15 5.55 -1.92 8.95
C PHE A 15 4.78 -3.16 8.48
N LEU A 16 3.96 -3.03 7.43
CA LEU A 16 3.21 -4.16 6.89
C LEU A 16 4.14 -5.26 6.33
N LEU A 17 5.21 -4.89 5.64
CA LEU A 17 6.18 -5.85 5.12
C LEU A 17 6.87 -6.62 6.25
N GLU A 18 7.30 -5.91 7.29
CA GLU A 18 7.93 -6.50 8.48
C GLU A 18 6.98 -7.45 9.21
N ASP A 19 5.72 -7.06 9.40
CA ASP A 19 4.72 -7.90 10.09
C ASP A 19 4.44 -9.20 9.34
N HIS A 20 4.47 -9.17 8.00
CA HIS A 20 4.34 -10.36 7.15
C HIS A 20 5.65 -11.13 6.96
N GLY A 21 6.75 -10.72 7.62
CA GLY A 21 8.06 -11.37 7.48
C GLY A 21 8.70 -11.21 6.10
N VAL A 22 8.30 -10.19 5.33
CA VAL A 22 8.83 -9.90 4.00
C VAL A 22 10.09 -9.05 4.14
N THR A 23 11.22 -9.59 3.68
CA THR A 23 12.44 -8.80 3.51
C THR A 23 12.41 -8.13 2.14
N PHE A 24 12.22 -6.81 2.11
CA PHE A 24 12.19 -6.00 0.90
C PHE A 24 13.47 -5.17 0.79
N ASP A 25 14.17 -5.25 -0.36
CA ASP A 25 15.38 -4.48 -0.63
C ASP A 25 15.03 -3.22 -1.42
N ASP A 26 14.96 -2.08 -0.73
CA ASP A 26 14.74 -0.76 -1.32
C ASP A 26 16.01 0.09 -1.40
N SER A 27 17.19 -0.51 -1.26
CA SER A 27 18.46 0.22 -1.13
C SER A 27 18.82 1.10 -2.34
N ASP A 28 18.39 0.71 -3.54
CA ASP A 28 18.59 1.45 -4.79
C ASP A 28 17.34 2.22 -5.25
N MET A 29 16.29 2.30 -4.41
CA MET A 29 15.00 2.89 -4.76
C MET A 29 14.80 4.29 -4.17
N ALA A 30 14.02 5.12 -4.87
CA ALA A 30 13.59 6.42 -4.34
C ALA A 30 12.44 6.22 -3.35
N LEU A 31 12.72 6.31 -2.05
CA LEU A 31 11.75 6.03 -0.98
C LEU A 31 10.51 6.94 -0.96
N ASP A 32 10.56 8.09 -1.63
CA ASP A 32 9.46 9.05 -1.74
C ASP A 32 8.74 9.00 -3.11
N SER A 33 8.88 7.89 -3.84
CA SER A 33 8.27 7.69 -5.16
C SER A 33 7.09 6.72 -5.13
N LEU A 34 6.17 6.91 -6.07
CA LEU A 34 5.06 5.98 -6.29
C LEU A 34 5.55 4.60 -6.71
N ASP A 35 6.60 4.52 -7.53
CA ASP A 35 7.20 3.23 -7.93
C ASP A 35 7.57 2.38 -6.72
N THR A 36 8.25 2.97 -5.72
CA THR A 36 8.57 2.25 -4.47
C THR A 36 7.32 1.79 -3.73
N PHE A 37 6.26 2.60 -3.71
CA PHE A 37 5.02 2.22 -3.02
C PHE A 37 4.31 1.07 -3.73
N HIS A 38 4.31 1.06 -5.06
CA HIS A 38 3.77 -0.01 -5.88
C HIS A 38 4.52 -1.32 -5.67
N GLU A 39 5.85 -1.28 -5.75
CA GLU A 39 6.69 -2.48 -5.56
C GLU A 39 6.52 -3.09 -4.15
N LYS A 40 6.38 -2.25 -3.12
CA LYS A 40 6.08 -2.71 -1.76
C LYS A 40 4.68 -3.31 -1.63
N ALA A 41 3.67 -2.69 -2.25
CA ALA A 41 2.32 -3.23 -2.28
C ALA A 41 2.27 -4.57 -3.04
N ASP A 42 3.05 -4.73 -4.10
CA ASP A 42 3.17 -5.98 -4.85
C ASP A 42 3.84 -7.08 -4.04
N ALA A 43 4.91 -6.77 -3.32
CA ALA A 43 5.54 -7.72 -2.40
C ALA A 43 4.56 -8.20 -1.31
N LEU A 44 3.71 -7.31 -0.78
CA LEU A 44 2.65 -7.67 0.15
C LEU A 44 1.59 -8.56 -0.51
N LEU A 45 1.15 -8.25 -1.73
CA LEU A 45 0.18 -9.08 -2.46
C LEU A 45 0.72 -10.49 -2.69
N VAL A 46 2.01 -10.61 -3.06
CA VAL A 46 2.69 -11.90 -3.19
C VAL A 46 2.71 -12.65 -1.85
N ALA A 47 2.98 -11.97 -0.74
CA ALA A 47 2.95 -12.59 0.59
C ALA A 47 1.55 -13.12 0.97
N HIS A 48 0.49 -12.49 0.47
CA HIS A 48 -0.91 -12.93 0.60
C HIS A 48 -1.36 -13.97 -0.44
N ASN A 49 -0.48 -14.40 -1.37
CA ASN A 49 -0.83 -15.20 -2.54
C ASN A 49 -1.93 -14.59 -3.42
N CYS A 50 -1.98 -13.26 -3.49
CA CYS A 50 -2.88 -12.53 -4.38
C CYS A 50 -2.24 -12.33 -5.77
N GLU A 51 -3.08 -12.27 -6.80
CA GLU A 51 -2.65 -11.81 -8.12
C GLU A 51 -2.32 -10.30 -8.07
N ILE A 52 -1.25 -9.90 -8.75
CA ILE A 52 -0.90 -8.49 -8.89
C ILE A 52 -1.76 -7.90 -10.01
N PRO A 53 -2.58 -6.87 -9.75
CA PRO A 53 -3.40 -6.26 -10.78
C PRO A 53 -2.52 -5.51 -11.80
N GLU A 54 -2.82 -5.68 -13.10
CA GLU A 54 -2.18 -4.93 -14.18
C GLU A 54 -2.77 -3.50 -14.22
N VAL A 55 -2.05 -2.56 -13.60
CA VAL A 55 -2.45 -1.15 -13.45
C VAL A 55 -1.26 -0.22 -13.63
N GLU A 56 -1.55 1.04 -13.98
CA GLU A 56 -0.54 2.08 -14.07
C GLU A 56 0.11 2.36 -12.71
N HIS A 57 1.39 2.74 -12.71
CA HIS A 57 2.15 3.08 -11.50
C HIS A 57 1.87 4.51 -11.02
N ASP A 58 0.59 4.86 -10.90
CA ASP A 58 0.12 6.14 -10.38
C ASP A 58 -0.69 5.98 -9.08
N ILE A 59 -1.28 7.06 -8.57
CA ILE A 59 -2.07 7.01 -7.33
C ILE A 59 -3.31 6.13 -7.52
N ALA A 60 -4.00 6.24 -8.66
CA ALA A 60 -5.21 5.48 -8.94
C ALA A 60 -4.92 3.98 -9.07
N GLY A 61 -3.78 3.60 -9.64
CA GLY A 61 -3.33 2.21 -9.72
C GLY A 61 -2.92 1.62 -8.37
N LEU A 62 -2.50 2.43 -7.40
CA LEU A 62 -2.16 1.92 -6.07
C LEU A 62 -3.40 1.49 -5.28
N GLN A 63 -4.55 2.15 -5.51
CA GLN A 63 -5.81 1.89 -4.81
C GLN A 63 -6.30 0.43 -4.90
N PRO A 64 -6.38 -0.22 -6.08
CA PRO A 64 -6.82 -1.60 -6.17
C PRO A 64 -5.86 -2.57 -5.48
N LYS A 65 -4.54 -2.33 -5.50
CA LYS A 65 -3.56 -3.15 -4.77
C LYS A 65 -3.84 -3.14 -3.26
N LEU A 66 -4.01 -1.95 -2.69
CA LEU A 66 -4.34 -1.80 -1.27
C LEU A 66 -5.72 -2.37 -0.91
N LYS A 67 -6.71 -2.23 -1.79
CA LYS A 67 -8.04 -2.82 -1.60
C LYS A 67 -7.99 -4.35 -1.55
N MET A 68 -7.18 -4.97 -2.42
CA MET A 68 -6.98 -6.41 -2.41
C MET A 68 -6.28 -6.88 -1.13
N LEU A 69 -5.30 -6.13 -0.62
CA LEU A 69 -4.67 -6.41 0.68
C LEU A 69 -5.67 -6.34 1.84
N ILE A 70 -6.56 -5.34 1.85
CA ILE A 70 -7.62 -5.21 2.87
C ILE A 70 -8.55 -6.43 2.82
N GLN A 71 -8.95 -6.84 1.62
CA GLN A 71 -9.78 -8.04 1.42
C GLN A 71 -9.05 -9.33 1.82
N GLY A 72 -7.73 -9.41 1.65
CA GLY A 72 -6.90 -10.52 2.13
C GLY A 72 -6.96 -10.70 3.65
N HIS A 73 -7.19 -9.63 4.39
CA HIS A 73 -7.42 -9.65 5.84
C HIS A 73 -8.87 -9.89 6.24
N GLY A 74 -9.78 -10.07 5.27
CA GLY A 74 -11.22 -10.22 5.52
C GLY A 74 -11.91 -8.91 5.93
N ALA A 75 -11.23 -7.78 5.77
CA ALA A 75 -11.79 -6.45 5.99
C ALA A 75 -12.41 -5.88 4.70
N GLU A 76 -13.21 -4.83 4.86
CA GLU A 76 -13.82 -4.09 3.74
C GLU A 76 -13.49 -2.60 3.84
N PHE A 77 -13.33 -1.95 2.68
CA PHE A 77 -13.15 -0.51 2.56
C PHE A 77 -14.06 0.02 1.45
N ASP A 78 -15.03 0.88 1.82
CA ASP A 78 -15.91 1.54 0.86
C ASP A 78 -15.25 2.81 0.33
N ASP A 79 -14.69 2.72 -0.87
CA ASP A 79 -14.13 3.84 -1.63
C ASP A 79 -15.04 4.37 -2.73
N SER A 80 -16.33 3.98 -2.76
CA SER A 80 -17.25 4.33 -3.86
C SER A 80 -17.47 5.83 -4.06
N ASN A 81 -17.29 6.63 -3.01
CA ASN A 81 -17.47 8.09 -3.03
C ASN A 81 -16.14 8.85 -2.84
N LEU A 82 -15.00 8.17 -2.94
CA LEU A 82 -13.68 8.77 -2.77
C LEU A 82 -13.02 9.02 -4.14
N ASP A 83 -12.15 10.03 -4.21
CA ASP A 83 -11.38 10.32 -5.42
C ASP A 83 -10.27 9.26 -5.57
N PRO A 84 -10.27 8.45 -6.65
CA PRO A 84 -9.23 7.44 -6.87
C PRO A 84 -7.82 8.03 -7.01
N ASN A 85 -7.69 9.31 -7.38
CA ASN A 85 -6.40 10.00 -7.49
C ASN A 85 -5.97 10.69 -6.18
N SER A 86 -6.75 10.54 -5.10
CA SER A 86 -6.44 11.15 -3.82
C SER A 86 -5.43 10.34 -3.02
N ILE A 87 -4.36 11.00 -2.60
CA ILE A 87 -3.39 10.41 -1.68
C ILE A 87 -4.01 10.18 -0.30
N ASP A 88 -5.01 10.96 0.11
CA ASP A 88 -5.69 10.78 1.39
C ASP A 88 -6.42 9.44 1.43
N THR A 89 -6.95 8.99 0.29
CA THR A 89 -7.58 7.67 0.17
C THR A 89 -6.55 6.54 0.26
N VAL A 90 -5.32 6.74 -0.24
CA VAL A 90 -4.21 5.80 -0.03
C VAL A 90 -3.90 5.67 1.46
N ILE A 91 -3.76 6.81 2.15
CA ILE A 91 -3.45 6.84 3.59
C ILE A 91 -4.55 6.13 4.39
N GLN A 92 -5.83 6.43 4.13
CA GLN A 92 -6.95 5.78 4.83
C GLN A 92 -6.96 4.25 4.64
N LYS A 93 -6.63 3.75 3.45
CA LYS A 93 -6.50 2.30 3.21
C LYS A 93 -5.34 1.69 4.00
N LEU A 94 -4.21 2.39 4.07
CA LEU A 94 -3.05 1.96 4.86
C LEU A 94 -3.33 2.00 6.36
N ASP A 95 -4.11 2.97 6.85
CA ASP A 95 -4.56 3.02 8.25
C ASP A 95 -5.39 1.79 8.59
N VAL A 96 -6.37 1.43 7.75
CA VAL A 96 -7.16 0.21 7.94
C VAL A 96 -6.28 -1.04 7.95
N LEU A 97 -5.32 -1.14 7.03
CA LEU A 97 -4.38 -2.27 7.03
C LEU A 97 -3.58 -2.32 8.34
N GLN A 98 -3.06 -1.20 8.82
CA GLN A 98 -2.31 -1.16 10.07
C GLN A 98 -3.16 -1.53 11.29
N ASP A 99 -4.43 -1.10 11.34
CA ASP A 99 -5.35 -1.45 12.43
C ASP A 99 -5.58 -2.97 12.51
N GLU A 100 -5.65 -3.68 11.38
CA GLU A 100 -5.76 -5.15 11.34
C GLU A 100 -4.53 -5.87 11.93
N HIS A 101 -3.38 -5.19 11.98
CA HIS A 101 -2.12 -5.69 12.57
C HIS A 101 -1.81 -5.11 13.96
N GLY A 102 -2.69 -4.26 14.50
CA GLY A 102 -2.53 -3.66 15.84
C GLY A 102 -1.38 -2.65 15.96
N ALA A 103 -1.13 -1.85 14.91
CA ALA A 103 -0.05 -0.85 14.83
C ALA A 103 -0.37 0.52 15.48
#